data_AF-A0A2V8IP50-F1
#
_entry.id   AF-A0A2V8IP50-F1
#
_cell.length_a   1.000
_cell.length_b   1.000
_cell.length_c   1.000
_cell.angle_alpha   90.00
_cell.angle_beta   90.00
_cell.angle_gamma   90.00
#
_symmetry.space_group_name_H-M   'P 1'
#
loop_
_entity.id
_entity.type
_entity.pdbx_description
1 polymer ?
#
loop_
_entity_poly.entity_id
_entity_poly.type
_entity_poly.pdbx_seq_one_letter_code
_entity_poly.pdbx_strand_id
1 'polypeptide(L)'
;MTDKIRSFVAIANPNDQDAAVDVYLTDNAGASTSPVSVTVPAGGQYSAFVADAPISVPSGQARSLSFSASLPVFVSALRYFTNERNDSLLSSIPIADNATVPTQVVVIPDFADGAGWSTKVILVNNTEEQMGGVVQFVGQGTLTEPPPGVLVGTAAGTDTVFEYAIAPRSFFRLETNGALDNLSVGSIYIQPSPGFKTPHAHAIVQQQAGGNTIYQTSFEAQIPSTVLRFYAEGIGDFDAGEPKSSRTAIAIANPSSAAATVRLDLTSFNGSALGTSSPIQIPGYGQTVVFLSQVPGLESVKTPFRGILRLNVAAGTGVTAVSIT
;
A
#
# COMPACT_ATOMS: atom_id res chain seq x y z
N MET A 1 11.30 25.44 -5.78
CA MET A 1 10.96 24.26 -6.62
C MET A 1 9.44 24.20 -6.72
N THR A 2 8.89 24.18 -7.92
CA THR A 2 7.43 24.18 -8.18
C THR A 2 6.79 22.81 -8.04
N ASP A 3 7.57 21.73 -8.10
CA ASP A 3 7.07 20.38 -7.93
C ASP A 3 6.89 20.02 -6.46
N LYS A 4 5.62 19.87 -6.05
CA LYS A 4 5.24 19.37 -4.72
C LYS A 4 5.40 17.85 -4.58
N ILE A 5 5.62 17.12 -5.67
CA ILE A 5 5.86 15.67 -5.68
C ILE A 5 7.03 15.35 -6.61
N ARG A 6 7.98 14.54 -6.15
CA ARG A 6 9.03 13.95 -6.98
C ARG A 6 9.15 12.47 -6.69
N SER A 7 9.37 11.65 -7.72
CA SER A 7 9.66 10.22 -7.55
C SER A 7 11.16 10.00 -7.69
N PHE A 8 11.72 9.19 -6.80
CA PHE A 8 13.11 8.78 -6.79
C PHE A 8 13.18 7.28 -7.09
N VAL A 9 14.16 6.89 -7.90
CA VAL A 9 14.46 5.49 -8.18
C VAL A 9 15.91 5.20 -7.83
N ALA A 10 16.17 4.04 -7.22
CA ALA A 10 17.49 3.49 -7.04
C ALA A 10 17.52 2.06 -7.58
N ILE A 11 18.53 1.77 -8.41
CA ILE A 11 18.75 0.50 -9.10
C ILE A 11 20.16 0.01 -8.71
N ALA A 12 20.24 -1.15 -8.09
CA ALA A 12 21.50 -1.79 -7.73
C ALA A 12 21.81 -2.96 -8.68
N ASN A 13 23.04 -3.01 -9.17
CA ASN A 13 23.55 -4.06 -10.03
C ASN A 13 24.53 -4.95 -9.23
N PRO A 14 24.12 -6.15 -8.80
CA PRO A 14 24.98 -7.07 -8.06
C PRO A 14 25.98 -7.82 -8.95
N ASN A 15 25.85 -7.70 -10.28
CA ASN A 15 26.62 -8.48 -11.24
C ASN A 15 28.03 -7.88 -11.43
N ASP A 16 28.92 -8.67 -12.04
CA ASP A 16 30.30 -8.29 -12.37
C ASP A 16 30.45 -7.59 -13.74
N GLN A 17 29.33 -7.37 -14.44
CA GLN A 17 29.25 -6.63 -15.70
C GLN A 17 28.29 -5.45 -15.56
N ASP A 18 28.53 -4.41 -16.35
CA ASP A 18 27.60 -3.27 -16.45
C ASP A 18 26.23 -3.73 -16.97
N ALA A 19 25.16 -3.28 -16.32
CA ALA A 19 23.80 -3.56 -16.74
C ALA A 19 23.22 -2.33 -17.45
N ALA A 20 22.83 -2.50 -18.72
CA ALA A 20 21.95 -1.55 -19.40
C ALA A 20 20.52 -1.72 -18.89
N VAL A 21 19.87 -0.62 -18.53
CA VAL A 21 18.46 -0.55 -18.13
C VAL A 21 17.73 0.41 -19.05
N ASP A 22 16.79 -0.11 -19.83
CA ASP A 22 15.98 0.67 -20.75
C ASP A 22 14.67 1.05 -20.07
N VAL A 23 14.38 2.34 -20.01
CA VAL A 23 13.22 2.92 -19.31
C VAL A 23 12.30 3.59 -20.31
N TYR A 24 11.00 3.31 -20.25
CA TYR A 24 10.00 4.05 -21.01
C TYR A 24 8.84 4.47 -20.10
N LEU A 25 8.21 5.58 -20.47
CA LEU A 25 7.12 6.19 -19.72
C LEU A 25 5.82 6.02 -20.49
N THR A 26 4.73 5.72 -19.80
CA THR A 26 3.39 5.66 -20.39
C THR A 26 2.46 6.63 -19.69
N ASP A 27 1.68 7.39 -20.45
CA ASP A 27 0.67 8.30 -19.91
C ASP A 27 -0.65 7.58 -19.57
N ASN A 28 -1.61 8.32 -19.01
CA ASN A 28 -2.91 7.76 -18.65
C ASN A 28 -3.74 7.29 -19.87
N ALA A 29 -3.44 7.77 -21.07
CA ALA A 29 -4.09 7.36 -22.32
C ALA A 29 -3.43 6.12 -22.96
N GLY A 30 -2.32 5.61 -22.40
CA GLY A 30 -1.58 4.48 -22.94
C GLY A 30 -0.50 4.85 -23.97
N ALA A 31 -0.24 6.15 -24.19
CA ALA A 31 0.82 6.58 -25.09
C ALA A 31 2.18 6.44 -24.41
N SER A 32 3.10 5.70 -25.05
CA SER A 32 4.43 5.42 -24.52
C SER A 32 5.51 6.25 -25.20
N THR A 33 6.52 6.66 -24.43
CA THR A 33 7.74 7.30 -24.97
C THR A 33 8.64 6.30 -25.66
N SER A 34 9.59 6.79 -26.45
CA SER A 34 10.77 5.98 -26.80
C SER A 34 11.57 5.65 -25.53
N PRO A 35 12.21 4.47 -25.46
CA PRO A 35 13.01 4.11 -24.31
C PRO A 35 14.26 4.98 -24.20
N VAL A 36 14.65 5.27 -22.97
CA VAL A 36 15.91 5.91 -22.60
C VAL A 36 16.74 4.88 -21.84
N SER A 37 17.99 4.68 -22.26
CA SER A 37 18.88 3.72 -21.61
C SER A 37 19.73 4.41 -20.54
N VAL A 38 19.85 3.76 -19.37
CA VAL A 38 20.81 4.11 -18.32
C VAL A 38 21.72 2.92 -18.04
N THR A 39 23.00 3.19 -17.78
CA THR A 39 23.97 2.17 -17.41
C THR A 39 24.11 2.11 -15.89
N VAL A 40 23.96 0.92 -15.32
CA VAL A 40 24.23 0.64 -13.91
C VAL A 40 25.56 -0.13 -13.83
N PRO A 41 26.63 0.48 -13.29
CA PRO A 41 27.96 -0.14 -13.28
C PRO A 41 27.98 -1.51 -12.58
N ALA A 42 28.90 -2.39 -12.98
CA ALA A 42 29.20 -3.64 -12.27
C ALA A 42 29.44 -3.41 -10.77
N GLY A 43 28.77 -4.18 -9.91
CA GLY A 43 28.81 -4.02 -8.45
C GLY A 43 28.35 -2.65 -7.94
N GLY A 44 27.70 -1.85 -8.79
CA GLY A 44 27.37 -0.45 -8.55
C GLY A 44 25.88 -0.19 -8.40
N GLN A 45 25.55 1.09 -8.33
CA GLN A 45 24.16 1.57 -8.27
C GLN A 45 23.96 2.79 -9.16
N TYR A 46 22.73 2.94 -9.66
CA TYR A 46 22.21 4.12 -10.31
C TYR A 46 21.05 4.67 -9.47
N SER A 47 21.05 5.96 -9.18
CA SER A 47 19.95 6.58 -8.44
C SER A 47 19.68 8.00 -8.91
N ALA A 48 18.41 8.32 -9.15
CA ALA A 48 18.01 9.62 -9.65
C ALA A 48 16.55 9.94 -9.27
N PHE A 49 16.23 11.23 -9.24
CA PHE A 49 14.84 11.63 -9.40
C PHE A 49 14.42 11.40 -10.84
N VAL A 50 13.28 10.74 -11.07
CA VAL A 50 12.83 10.37 -12.43
C VAL A 50 12.47 11.58 -13.29
N ALA A 51 12.25 12.75 -12.68
CA ALA A 51 12.04 14.01 -13.38
C ALA A 51 13.35 14.58 -13.96
N ASP A 52 14.51 14.13 -13.49
CA ASP A 52 15.81 14.60 -13.95
C ASP A 52 16.26 13.77 -15.16
N ALA A 53 17.16 14.34 -15.96
CA ALA A 53 17.77 13.63 -17.08
C ALA A 53 18.55 12.39 -16.56
N PRO A 54 18.56 11.28 -17.33
CA PRO A 54 18.04 11.16 -18.68
C PRO A 54 16.56 10.73 -18.78
N ILE A 55 15.92 10.25 -17.69
CA ILE A 55 14.52 9.75 -17.71
C ILE A 55 13.52 10.88 -18.00
N SER A 56 13.68 12.03 -17.35
CA SER A 56 12.97 13.29 -17.67
C SER A 56 11.43 13.21 -17.66
N VAL A 57 10.83 12.64 -16.61
CA VAL A 57 9.36 12.68 -16.41
C VAL A 57 8.89 14.14 -16.34
N PRO A 58 7.91 14.57 -17.17
CA PRO A 58 7.45 15.96 -17.17
C PRO A 58 6.77 16.36 -15.85
N SER A 59 7.11 17.55 -15.34
CA SER A 59 6.47 18.15 -14.16
C SER A 59 4.95 18.22 -14.31
N GLY A 60 4.23 17.92 -13.22
CA GLY A 60 2.77 17.90 -13.19
C GLY A 60 2.10 16.78 -13.99
N GLN A 61 2.87 15.95 -14.71
CA GLN A 61 2.32 14.89 -15.56
C GLN A 61 2.69 13.52 -15.02
N ALA A 62 1.71 12.89 -14.37
CA ALA A 62 1.80 11.52 -13.94
C ALA A 62 2.14 10.57 -15.11
N ARG A 63 3.06 9.64 -14.85
CA ARG A 63 3.45 8.56 -15.76
C ARG A 63 3.60 7.26 -14.98
N SER A 64 3.29 6.14 -15.63
CA SER A 64 3.86 4.85 -15.25
C SER A 64 5.27 4.76 -15.85
N LEU A 65 6.17 4.08 -15.14
CA LEU A 65 7.54 3.85 -15.57
C LEU A 65 7.72 2.35 -15.70
N SER A 66 8.02 1.89 -16.91
CA SER A 66 8.38 0.51 -17.18
C SER A 66 9.87 0.44 -17.50
N PHE A 67 10.53 -0.63 -17.10
CA PHE A 67 11.93 -0.84 -17.42
C PHE A 67 12.25 -2.30 -17.74
N SER A 68 13.27 -2.51 -18.56
CA SER A 68 13.92 -3.80 -18.75
C SER A 68 15.40 -3.67 -18.49
N ALA A 69 15.99 -4.69 -17.87
CA ALA A 69 17.43 -4.72 -17.59
C ALA A 69 18.08 -5.89 -18.34
N SER A 70 19.27 -5.64 -18.89
CA SER A 70 20.09 -6.66 -19.56
C SER A 70 20.62 -7.75 -18.60
N LEU A 71 20.66 -7.46 -17.30
CA LEU A 71 21.03 -8.38 -16.22
C LEU A 71 20.07 -8.20 -15.03
N PRO A 72 19.91 -9.20 -14.13
CA PRO A 72 19.11 -9.04 -12.92
C PRO A 72 19.59 -7.86 -12.05
N VAL A 73 18.68 -6.98 -11.68
CA VAL A 73 18.93 -5.81 -10.83
C VAL A 73 17.93 -5.74 -9.68
N PHE A 74 18.26 -4.99 -8.63
CA PHE A 74 17.36 -4.68 -7.53
C PHE A 74 16.89 -3.23 -7.62
N VAL A 75 15.59 -2.99 -7.48
CA VAL A 75 15.01 -1.65 -7.65
C VAL A 75 14.22 -1.26 -6.40
N SER A 76 14.37 0.00 -6.01
CA SER A 76 13.51 0.65 -5.02
C SER A 76 13.04 1.99 -5.57
N ALA A 77 11.82 2.38 -5.18
CA ALA A 77 11.24 3.64 -5.59
C ALA A 77 10.59 4.35 -4.39
N LEU A 78 10.80 5.66 -4.32
CA LEU A 78 10.33 6.52 -3.24
C LEU A 78 9.58 7.72 -3.80
N ARG A 79 8.53 8.12 -3.10
CA ARG A 79 7.79 9.35 -3.36
C ARG A 79 8.20 10.38 -2.34
N TYR A 80 8.75 11.49 -2.83
CA TYR A 80 9.02 12.70 -2.06
C TYR A 80 7.84 13.65 -2.25
N PHE A 81 7.21 14.06 -1.16
CA PHE A 81 6.15 15.05 -1.15
C PHE A 81 6.54 16.23 -0.27
N THR A 82 6.50 17.42 -0.86
CA THR A 82 6.69 18.67 -0.11
C THR A 82 5.32 19.16 0.33
N ASN A 83 5.08 19.15 1.64
CA ASN A 83 3.81 19.57 2.20
C ASN A 83 3.64 21.11 2.19
N GLU A 84 2.53 21.57 2.74
CA GLU A 84 2.12 22.97 2.80
C GLU A 84 3.04 23.84 3.66
N ARG A 85 3.87 23.22 4.53
CA ARG A 85 4.89 23.89 5.36
C ARG A 85 6.30 23.84 4.77
N ASN A 86 6.46 23.27 3.56
CA ASN A 86 7.75 22.96 2.95
C ASN A 86 8.56 21.86 3.67
N ASP A 87 7.90 21.04 4.50
CA ASP A 87 8.49 19.81 5.03
C ASP A 87 8.44 18.71 3.95
N SER A 88 9.45 17.84 3.91
CA SER A 88 9.45 16.68 3.01
C SER A 88 8.91 15.44 3.72
N LEU A 89 7.85 14.87 3.18
CA LEU A 89 7.29 13.58 3.57
C LEU A 89 7.71 12.52 2.54
N LEU A 90 8.08 11.34 3.05
CA LEU A 90 8.54 10.22 2.25
C LEU A 90 7.57 9.06 2.34
N SER A 91 7.26 8.44 1.21
CA SER A 91 6.54 7.16 1.17
C SER A 91 7.16 6.24 0.13
N SER A 92 7.02 4.93 0.30
CA SER A 92 7.41 3.96 -0.73
C SER A 92 6.50 4.07 -1.95
N ILE A 93 7.06 3.78 -3.13
CA ILE A 93 6.28 3.49 -4.34
C ILE A 93 6.39 1.99 -4.59
N PRO A 94 5.32 1.22 -4.40
CA PRO A 94 5.27 -0.18 -4.80
C PRO A 94 5.65 -0.38 -6.26
N ILE A 95 6.40 -1.46 -6.54
CA ILE A 95 6.81 -1.83 -7.89
C ILE A 95 5.97 -3.01 -8.35
N ALA A 96 5.25 -2.83 -9.46
CA ALA A 96 4.41 -3.87 -10.03
C ALA A 96 5.26 -4.96 -10.71
N ASP A 97 5.08 -6.21 -10.31
CA ASP A 97 5.67 -7.37 -10.98
C ASP A 97 4.86 -7.73 -12.23
N ASN A 98 5.49 -7.85 -13.39
CA ASN A 98 4.85 -8.22 -14.65
C ASN A 98 4.86 -9.73 -14.94
N ALA A 99 5.56 -10.54 -14.13
CA ALA A 99 5.66 -11.98 -14.32
C ALA A 99 4.39 -12.73 -13.88
N THR A 100 3.76 -12.28 -12.79
CA THR A 100 2.55 -12.91 -12.25
C THR A 100 1.45 -11.87 -12.03
N VAL A 101 0.52 -11.78 -12.98
CA VAL A 101 -0.58 -10.81 -12.92
C VAL A 101 -1.88 -11.52 -12.50
N PRO A 102 -2.52 -11.12 -11.40
CA PRO A 102 -3.74 -11.77 -10.93
C PRO A 102 -4.90 -11.58 -11.92
N THR A 103 -5.84 -12.52 -11.92
CA THR A 103 -7.16 -12.40 -12.60
C THR A 103 -8.31 -12.45 -11.59
N GLN A 104 -8.00 -12.22 -10.32
CA GLN A 104 -8.91 -12.32 -9.19
C GLN A 104 -8.89 -11.04 -8.38
N VAL A 105 -9.86 -10.90 -7.47
CA VAL A 105 -9.92 -9.78 -6.55
C VAL A 105 -8.65 -9.70 -5.69
N VAL A 106 -8.09 -8.50 -5.58
CA VAL A 106 -7.05 -8.16 -4.60
C VAL A 106 -7.59 -7.11 -3.64
N VAL A 107 -7.12 -7.11 -2.39
CA VAL A 107 -7.65 -6.24 -1.34
C VAL A 107 -6.53 -5.42 -0.71
N ILE A 108 -6.71 -4.11 -0.67
CA ILE A 108 -5.93 -3.20 0.16
C ILE A 108 -6.52 -3.27 1.57
N PRO A 109 -5.77 -3.73 2.60
CA PRO A 109 -6.34 -4.06 3.89
C PRO A 109 -6.87 -2.87 4.69
N ASP A 110 -6.44 -1.66 4.35
CA ASP A 110 -6.77 -0.45 5.09
C ASP A 110 -6.93 0.78 4.20
N PHE A 111 -7.88 1.63 4.55
CA PHE A 111 -8.03 2.99 4.05
C PHE A 111 -8.67 3.87 5.12
N ALA A 112 -8.54 5.18 4.97
CA ALA A 112 -9.22 6.14 5.84
C ALA A 112 -9.77 7.32 5.05
N ASP A 113 -10.94 7.81 5.47
CA ASP A 113 -11.56 9.04 4.99
C ASP A 113 -12.30 9.77 6.13
N GLY A 114 -12.23 11.11 6.15
CA GLY A 114 -12.81 11.93 7.21
C GLY A 114 -11.86 12.19 8.38
N ALA A 115 -12.21 13.13 9.26
CA ALA A 115 -11.38 13.54 10.40
C ALA A 115 -9.92 13.90 10.03
N GLY A 116 -9.72 14.53 8.86
CA GLY A 116 -8.41 14.90 8.33
C GLY A 116 -7.70 13.79 7.55
N TRP A 117 -8.27 12.59 7.45
CA TRP A 117 -7.76 11.51 6.63
C TRP A 117 -8.33 11.52 5.22
N SER A 118 -7.51 11.14 4.25
CA SER A 118 -7.93 10.85 2.87
C SER A 118 -7.04 9.77 2.27
N THR A 119 -7.54 9.12 1.21
CA THR A 119 -6.86 8.00 0.55
C THR A 119 -6.75 8.22 -0.95
N LYS A 120 -5.56 7.99 -1.50
CA LYS A 120 -5.29 7.92 -2.95
C LYS A 120 -5.10 6.48 -3.37
N VAL A 121 -6.01 5.94 -4.17
CA VAL A 121 -5.87 4.63 -4.81
C VAL A 121 -5.14 4.80 -6.14
N ILE A 122 -4.08 4.04 -6.34
CA ILE A 122 -3.29 4.01 -7.57
C ILE A 122 -3.34 2.58 -8.10
N LEU A 123 -3.81 2.46 -9.34
CA LEU A 123 -3.83 1.20 -10.09
C LEU A 123 -2.84 1.31 -11.24
N VAL A 124 -2.01 0.29 -11.44
CA VAL A 124 -1.01 0.22 -12.51
C VAL A 124 -1.29 -1.01 -13.35
N ASN A 125 -1.50 -0.80 -14.65
CA ASN A 125 -1.55 -1.88 -15.61
C ASN A 125 -0.11 -2.23 -16.01
N ASN A 126 0.37 -3.35 -15.48
CA ASN A 126 1.68 -3.92 -15.72
C ASN A 126 1.71 -4.89 -16.92
N THR A 127 0.77 -4.76 -17.86
CA THR A 127 0.62 -5.65 -19.02
C THR A 127 0.40 -4.91 -20.34
N GLU A 128 0.40 -5.68 -21.42
CA GLU A 128 0.13 -5.25 -22.79
C GLU A 128 -1.36 -5.25 -23.16
N GLU A 129 -2.23 -5.71 -22.26
CA GLU A 129 -3.66 -5.79 -22.49
C GLU A 129 -4.37 -4.73 -21.64
N GLN A 130 -5.52 -4.25 -22.10
CA GLN A 130 -6.34 -3.36 -21.28
C GLN A 130 -6.81 -4.08 -20.01
N MET A 131 -6.94 -3.36 -18.90
CA MET A 131 -7.58 -3.82 -17.67
C MET A 131 -8.84 -3.03 -17.39
N GLY A 132 -9.85 -3.66 -16.79
CA GLY A 132 -11.11 -3.00 -16.44
C GLY A 132 -11.79 -3.69 -15.25
N GLY A 133 -12.56 -2.92 -14.49
CA GLY A 133 -13.19 -3.40 -13.27
C GLY A 133 -13.67 -2.27 -12.37
N VAL A 134 -13.77 -2.54 -11.07
CA VAL A 134 -14.18 -1.56 -10.07
C VAL A 134 -13.27 -1.51 -8.84
N VAL A 135 -13.16 -0.31 -8.27
CA VAL A 135 -12.65 -0.05 -6.91
C VAL A 135 -13.85 0.05 -5.98
N GLN A 136 -13.92 -0.80 -4.96
CA GLN A 136 -15.02 -0.80 -3.99
C GLN A 136 -14.51 -0.53 -2.57
N PHE A 137 -15.15 0.40 -1.87
CA PHE A 137 -14.85 0.76 -0.47
C PHE A 137 -15.81 0.07 0.49
N VAL A 138 -15.26 -0.71 1.42
CA VAL A 138 -16.02 -1.54 2.36
C VAL A 138 -15.59 -1.23 3.78
N GLY A 139 -16.55 -0.99 4.67
CA GLY A 139 -16.29 -0.71 6.09
C GLY A 139 -15.91 -1.95 6.89
N GLN A 140 -15.77 -1.79 8.21
CA GLN A 140 -15.29 -2.86 9.09
C GLN A 140 -16.31 -3.99 9.29
N GLY A 141 -17.60 -3.63 9.48
CA GLY A 141 -18.64 -4.58 9.89
C GLY A 141 -18.41 -5.15 11.29
N THR A 142 -19.29 -6.06 11.71
CA THR A 142 -19.16 -6.84 12.94
C THR A 142 -19.56 -8.29 12.69
N LEU A 143 -19.41 -9.17 13.69
CA LEU A 143 -19.84 -10.57 13.54
C LEU A 143 -21.35 -10.73 13.35
N THR A 144 -22.13 -9.72 13.74
CA THR A 144 -23.60 -9.72 13.68
C THR A 144 -24.15 -8.79 12.61
N GLU A 145 -23.35 -7.85 12.11
CA GLU A 145 -23.75 -6.87 11.11
C GLU A 145 -22.77 -6.90 9.93
N PRO A 146 -23.24 -7.11 8.69
CA PRO A 146 -22.36 -7.13 7.54
C PRO A 146 -21.67 -5.76 7.36
N PRO A 147 -20.44 -5.73 6.83
CA PRO A 147 -19.74 -4.48 6.59
C PRO A 147 -20.51 -3.62 5.59
N PRO A 148 -20.78 -2.34 5.91
CA PRO A 148 -21.45 -1.44 4.98
C PRO A 148 -20.49 -1.02 3.86
N GLY A 149 -21.03 -0.70 2.69
CA GLY A 149 -20.27 0.08 1.70
C GLY A 149 -20.02 1.50 2.23
N VAL A 150 -18.83 2.04 2.03
CA VAL A 150 -18.47 3.39 2.50
C VAL A 150 -18.62 4.38 1.35
N LEU A 151 -19.59 5.29 1.48
CA LEU A 151 -19.83 6.35 0.50
C LEU A 151 -18.73 7.40 0.60
N VAL A 152 -17.75 7.36 -0.30
CA VAL A 152 -16.64 8.32 -0.32
C VAL A 152 -16.82 9.33 -1.45
N GLY A 153 -16.54 10.61 -1.17
CA GLY A 153 -16.54 11.64 -2.20
C GLY A 153 -15.23 11.66 -2.98
N THR A 154 -15.28 11.73 -4.30
CA THR A 154 -14.10 11.80 -5.18
C THR A 154 -14.35 12.82 -6.31
N ALA A 155 -13.34 13.05 -7.15
CA ALA A 155 -13.53 13.84 -8.38
C ALA A 155 -14.53 13.19 -9.37
N ALA A 156 -14.79 11.88 -9.27
CA ALA A 156 -15.73 11.15 -10.10
C ALA A 156 -17.16 11.13 -9.53
N GLY A 157 -17.39 11.74 -8.37
CA GLY A 157 -18.67 11.72 -7.64
C GLY A 157 -18.54 11.04 -6.28
N THR A 158 -19.68 10.88 -5.60
CA THR A 158 -19.79 10.22 -4.30
C THR A 158 -20.46 8.86 -4.46
N ASP A 159 -19.73 7.78 -4.19
CA ASP A 159 -20.21 6.41 -4.31
C ASP A 159 -19.39 5.48 -3.40
N THR A 160 -19.83 4.24 -3.26
CA THR A 160 -19.10 3.12 -2.66
C THR A 160 -18.26 2.35 -3.68
N VAL A 161 -18.55 2.51 -4.97
CA VAL A 161 -17.94 1.77 -6.08
C VAL A 161 -17.58 2.74 -7.22
N PHE A 162 -16.37 2.59 -7.77
CA PHE A 162 -15.89 3.41 -8.89
C PHE A 162 -15.30 2.53 -9.99
N GLU A 163 -15.77 2.70 -11.22
CA GLU A 163 -15.24 1.98 -12.37
C GLU A 163 -13.83 2.45 -12.75
N TYR A 164 -13.01 1.52 -13.22
CA TYR A 164 -11.74 1.81 -13.85
C TYR A 164 -11.63 1.11 -15.22
N ALA A 165 -10.95 1.79 -16.14
CA ALA A 165 -10.47 1.24 -17.39
C ALA A 165 -9.05 1.76 -17.60
N ILE A 166 -8.09 0.86 -17.73
CA ILE A 166 -6.66 1.20 -17.76
C ILE A 166 -6.07 0.65 -19.06
N ALA A 167 -5.63 1.55 -19.93
CA ALA A 167 -4.91 1.18 -21.15
C ALA A 167 -3.65 0.35 -20.83
N PRO A 168 -3.13 -0.44 -21.78
CA PRO A 168 -1.86 -1.15 -21.63
C PRO A 168 -0.77 -0.24 -21.06
N ARG A 169 0.00 -0.75 -20.09
CA ARG A 169 1.11 -0.05 -19.42
C ARG A 169 0.74 1.22 -18.66
N SER A 170 -0.54 1.62 -18.66
CA SER A 170 -1.02 2.87 -18.09
C SER A 170 -1.32 2.74 -16.59
N PHE A 171 -1.92 3.77 -16.00
CA PHE A 171 -2.31 3.82 -14.61
C PHE A 171 -3.66 4.54 -14.46
N PHE A 172 -4.33 4.27 -13.34
CA PHE A 172 -5.54 4.97 -12.90
C PHE A 172 -5.35 5.50 -11.48
N ARG A 173 -6.03 6.61 -11.17
CA ARG A 173 -5.97 7.26 -9.86
C ARG A 173 -7.36 7.64 -9.40
N LEU A 174 -7.64 7.35 -8.14
CA LEU A 174 -8.85 7.79 -7.45
C LEU A 174 -8.44 8.38 -6.11
N GLU A 175 -8.88 9.58 -5.79
CA GLU A 175 -8.59 10.24 -4.52
C GLU A 175 -9.89 10.55 -3.81
N THR A 176 -10.00 10.10 -2.57
CA THR A 176 -11.09 10.48 -1.69
C THR A 176 -10.86 11.91 -1.20
N ASN A 177 -11.93 12.67 -1.04
CA ASN A 177 -11.85 14.07 -0.65
C ASN A 177 -11.67 14.30 0.86
N GLY A 178 -11.70 13.24 1.68
CA GLY A 178 -11.52 13.33 3.13
C GLY A 178 -12.67 14.03 3.85
N ALA A 179 -13.83 14.16 3.21
CA ALA A 179 -14.91 15.03 3.64
C ALA A 179 -15.99 14.33 4.47
N LEU A 180 -15.82 13.05 4.84
CA LEU A 180 -16.74 12.40 5.77
C LEU A 180 -16.70 13.07 7.15
N ASP A 181 -17.91 13.28 7.72
CA ASP A 181 -18.09 13.95 9.02
C ASP A 181 -17.35 13.24 10.16
N ASN A 182 -17.31 11.91 10.10
CA ASN A 182 -16.60 11.05 11.04
C ASN A 182 -15.50 10.28 10.30
N LEU A 183 -14.48 9.88 11.05
CA LEU A 183 -13.47 8.95 10.54
C LEU A 183 -14.14 7.64 10.11
N SER A 184 -13.98 7.28 8.84
CA SER A 184 -14.33 5.98 8.30
C SER A 184 -13.06 5.21 7.96
N VAL A 185 -13.03 3.94 8.35
CA VAL A 185 -11.93 3.00 8.12
C VAL A 185 -12.51 1.70 7.56
N GLY A 186 -11.74 1.03 6.71
CA GLY A 186 -12.15 -0.23 6.12
C GLY A 186 -11.14 -0.78 5.13
N SER A 187 -11.59 -1.52 4.14
CA SER A 187 -10.73 -2.10 3.09
C SER A 187 -11.19 -1.70 1.69
N ILE A 188 -10.27 -1.79 0.73
CA ILE A 188 -10.54 -1.47 -0.67
C ILE A 188 -10.40 -2.73 -1.51
N TYR A 189 -11.46 -3.10 -2.22
CA TYR A 189 -11.48 -4.24 -3.12
C TYR A 189 -11.22 -3.76 -4.55
N ILE A 190 -10.24 -4.35 -5.21
CA ILE A 190 -9.98 -4.15 -6.63
C ILE A 190 -10.52 -5.36 -7.36
N GLN A 191 -11.69 -5.20 -7.96
CA GLN A 191 -12.42 -6.29 -8.59
C GLN A 191 -12.27 -6.17 -10.11
N PRO A 192 -11.61 -7.12 -10.79
CA PRO A 192 -11.56 -7.13 -12.25
C PRO A 192 -12.94 -7.49 -12.82
N SER A 193 -13.32 -6.86 -13.93
CA SER A 193 -14.44 -7.33 -14.75
C SER A 193 -14.15 -8.72 -15.34
N PRO A 194 -15.16 -9.55 -15.61
CA PRO A 194 -14.94 -10.89 -16.19
C PRO A 194 -14.08 -10.85 -17.44
N GLY A 195 -13.03 -11.68 -17.47
CA GLY A 195 -12.08 -11.77 -18.59
C GLY A 195 -10.91 -10.78 -18.53
N PHE A 196 -10.91 -9.83 -17.58
CA PHE A 196 -9.79 -8.92 -17.39
C PHE A 196 -8.80 -9.40 -16.32
N LYS A 197 -7.54 -8.99 -16.47
CA LYS A 197 -6.53 -9.06 -15.41
C LYS A 197 -6.76 -7.96 -14.38
N THR A 198 -6.30 -8.19 -13.16
CA THR A 198 -6.35 -7.23 -12.05
C THR A 198 -5.08 -6.39 -12.05
N PRO A 199 -5.18 -5.05 -11.98
CA PRO A 199 -4.00 -4.19 -11.92
C PRO A 199 -3.23 -4.39 -10.62
N HIS A 200 -1.92 -4.10 -10.65
CA HIS A 200 -1.20 -3.83 -9.40
C HIS A 200 -1.85 -2.61 -8.74
N ALA A 201 -2.07 -2.68 -7.44
CA ALA A 201 -2.83 -1.67 -6.73
C ALA A 201 -2.20 -1.33 -5.39
N HIS A 202 -2.21 -0.05 -5.05
CA HIS A 202 -1.85 0.41 -3.72
C HIS A 202 -2.63 1.67 -3.35
N ALA A 203 -2.77 1.91 -2.06
CA ALA A 203 -3.30 3.14 -1.49
C ALA A 203 -2.16 3.97 -0.91
N ILE A 204 -2.24 5.29 -1.05
CA ILE A 204 -1.50 6.25 -0.22
C ILE A 204 -2.50 6.84 0.75
N VAL A 205 -2.33 6.56 2.04
CA VAL A 205 -3.18 7.12 3.10
C VAL A 205 -2.45 8.32 3.69
N GLN A 206 -3.15 9.45 3.82
CA GLN A 206 -2.58 10.69 4.29
C GLN A 206 -3.45 11.32 5.39
N GLN A 207 -2.79 11.98 6.34
CA GLN A 207 -3.46 12.75 7.41
C GLN A 207 -3.09 14.22 7.32
N GLN A 208 -4.10 15.07 7.47
CA GLN A 208 -3.97 16.51 7.58
C GLN A 208 -4.35 17.00 8.98
N ALA A 209 -3.59 17.97 9.47
CA ALA A 209 -3.88 18.70 10.70
C ALA A 209 -3.71 20.21 10.45
N GLY A 210 -4.76 20.99 10.73
CA GLY A 210 -4.76 22.44 10.49
C GLY A 210 -4.48 22.80 9.03
N GLY A 211 -4.99 22.02 8.07
CA GLY A 211 -4.78 22.20 6.63
C GLY A 211 -3.38 21.78 6.11
N ASN A 212 -2.52 21.22 6.96
CA ASN A 212 -1.21 20.73 6.57
C ASN A 212 -1.20 19.20 6.58
N THR A 213 -0.68 18.58 5.53
CA THR A 213 -0.37 17.16 5.48
C THR A 213 0.79 16.87 6.43
N ILE A 214 0.54 16.05 7.45
CA ILE A 214 1.51 15.71 8.49
C ILE A 214 2.01 14.26 8.39
N TYR A 215 1.30 13.43 7.64
CA TYR A 215 1.56 12.00 7.58
C TYR A 215 1.19 11.42 6.21
N GLN A 216 2.02 10.51 5.70
CA GLN A 216 1.75 9.71 4.51
C GLN A 216 2.35 8.31 4.64
N THR A 217 1.60 7.31 4.23
CA THR A 217 2.04 5.91 4.14
C THR A 217 1.41 5.23 2.94
N SER A 218 1.87 4.03 2.60
CA SER A 218 1.35 3.27 1.46
C SER A 218 1.05 1.82 1.82
N PHE A 219 -0.10 1.33 1.33
CA PHE A 219 -0.57 -0.03 1.55
C PHE A 219 -0.81 -0.70 0.21
N GLU A 220 -0.18 -1.84 -0.02
CA GLU A 220 -0.36 -2.62 -1.24
C GLU A 220 -1.60 -3.52 -1.17
N ALA A 221 -2.24 -3.72 -2.31
CA ALA A 221 -3.27 -4.72 -2.44
C ALA A 221 -2.66 -6.12 -2.44
N GLN A 222 -3.33 -7.05 -1.77
CA GLN A 222 -2.81 -8.39 -1.56
C GLN A 222 -3.81 -9.43 -2.08
N ILE A 223 -3.26 -10.56 -2.55
CA ILE A 223 -4.02 -11.81 -2.61
C ILE A 223 -4.13 -12.34 -1.17
N PRO A 224 -5.31 -12.86 -0.76
CA PRO A 224 -5.51 -13.34 0.60
C PRO A 224 -4.55 -14.50 0.93
N SER A 225 -3.93 -14.44 2.11
CA SER A 225 -2.98 -15.43 2.58
C SER A 225 -3.39 -16.00 3.94
N THR A 226 -2.92 -17.21 4.26
CA THR A 226 -3.14 -17.86 5.56
C THR A 226 -2.00 -17.62 6.54
N VAL A 227 -0.84 -17.14 6.08
CA VAL A 227 0.31 -16.80 6.93
C VAL A 227 0.96 -15.51 6.42
N LEU A 228 1.09 -14.52 7.30
CA LEU A 228 1.78 -13.25 7.01
C LEU A 228 2.79 -12.94 8.13
N ARG A 229 3.83 -12.17 7.80
CA ARG A 229 4.86 -11.74 8.76
C ARG A 229 5.13 -10.25 8.61
N PHE A 230 5.24 -9.59 9.75
CA PHE A 230 5.43 -8.15 9.84
C PHE A 230 6.54 -7.83 10.85
N TYR A 231 7.26 -6.75 10.62
CA TYR A 231 8.02 -6.12 11.69
C TYR A 231 7.06 -5.51 12.70
N ALA A 232 7.39 -5.63 13.99
CA ALA A 232 6.64 -4.98 15.06
C ALA A 232 7.58 -4.46 16.14
N GLU A 233 7.21 -3.32 16.72
CA GLU A 233 7.88 -2.76 17.89
C GLU A 233 6.91 -2.00 18.79
N GLY A 234 7.36 -1.81 20.03
CA GLY A 234 6.74 -0.92 20.98
C GLY A 234 7.83 -0.30 21.84
N ILE A 235 7.88 1.03 21.90
CA ILE A 235 8.90 1.79 22.63
C ILE A 235 8.21 2.90 23.41
N GLY A 236 8.61 3.12 24.66
CA GLY A 236 8.06 4.19 25.51
C GLY A 236 6.57 4.03 25.82
N ASP A 237 5.98 5.10 26.33
CA ASP A 237 4.56 5.24 26.61
C ASP A 237 3.86 6.07 25.51
N PHE A 238 3.41 5.38 24.47
CA PHE A 238 2.72 5.98 23.33
C PHE A 238 1.37 6.60 23.72
N ASP A 239 0.65 5.98 24.66
CA ASP A 239 -0.69 6.43 25.06
C ASP A 239 -0.61 7.71 25.90
N ALA A 240 0.48 7.92 26.66
CA ALA A 240 0.78 9.18 27.32
C ALA A 240 1.37 10.25 26.39
N GLY A 241 1.63 9.94 25.11
CA GLY A 241 2.27 10.84 24.17
C GLY A 241 3.75 11.12 24.49
N GLU A 242 4.45 10.15 25.11
CA GLU A 242 5.86 10.31 25.46
C GLU A 242 6.70 10.56 24.18
N PRO A 243 7.57 11.58 24.17
CA PRO A 243 8.45 11.81 23.03
C PRO A 243 9.28 10.58 22.68
N LYS A 244 9.37 10.25 21.38
CA LYS A 244 10.09 9.07 20.84
C LYS A 244 9.50 7.71 21.23
N SER A 245 8.24 7.69 21.65
CA SER A 245 7.47 6.45 21.74
C SER A 245 7.04 5.96 20.35
N SER A 246 6.82 4.66 20.21
CA SER A 246 6.28 4.03 19.01
C SER A 246 5.43 2.83 19.38
N ARG A 247 4.46 2.49 18.52
CA ARG A 247 3.55 1.36 18.76
C ARG A 247 3.06 0.80 17.43
N THR A 248 3.18 -0.52 17.26
CA THR A 248 2.63 -1.15 16.07
C THR A 248 1.10 -1.29 16.12
N ALA A 249 0.43 -0.90 15.04
CA ALA A 249 -0.94 -1.26 14.72
C ALA A 249 -0.99 -2.26 13.56
N ILE A 250 -2.07 -3.03 13.49
CA ILE A 250 -2.35 -3.97 12.40
C ILE A 250 -3.78 -3.81 11.92
N ALA A 251 -3.95 -3.76 10.60
CA ALA A 251 -5.23 -3.88 9.92
C ALA A 251 -5.32 -5.26 9.25
N ILE A 252 -6.46 -5.95 9.41
CA ILE A 252 -6.71 -7.28 8.86
C ILE A 252 -8.08 -7.28 8.18
N ALA A 253 -8.12 -7.52 6.88
CA ALA A 253 -9.36 -7.61 6.10
C ALA A 253 -9.63 -9.06 5.69
N ASN A 254 -10.88 -9.49 5.85
CA ASN A 254 -11.35 -10.80 5.44
C ASN A 254 -12.17 -10.66 4.15
N PRO A 255 -11.62 -11.07 2.99
CA PRO A 255 -12.28 -10.95 1.69
C PRO A 255 -13.35 -12.00 1.44
N SER A 256 -13.49 -13.00 2.32
CA SER A 256 -14.46 -14.08 2.16
C SER A 256 -15.78 -13.75 2.85
N SER A 257 -16.88 -14.32 2.36
CA SER A 257 -18.23 -14.11 2.93
C SER A 257 -18.42 -14.76 4.31
N ALA A 258 -17.62 -15.77 4.65
CA ALA A 258 -17.62 -16.39 5.97
C ALA A 258 -16.63 -15.69 6.89
N ALA A 259 -16.90 -15.67 8.19
CA ALA A 259 -15.94 -15.14 9.16
C ALA A 259 -14.63 -15.95 9.17
N ALA A 260 -13.51 -15.26 9.35
CA ALA A 260 -12.19 -15.85 9.50
C ALA A 260 -11.71 -15.75 10.95
N THR A 261 -10.97 -16.75 11.42
CA THR A 261 -10.32 -16.74 12.72
C THR A 261 -8.82 -16.61 12.52
N VAL A 262 -8.21 -15.56 13.08
CA VAL A 262 -6.77 -15.32 13.01
C VAL A 262 -6.12 -15.36 14.40
N ARG A 263 -4.83 -15.66 14.44
CA ARG A 263 -3.98 -15.59 15.63
C ARG A 263 -2.71 -14.85 15.30
N LEU A 264 -2.25 -14.04 16.25
CA LEU A 264 -1.00 -13.27 16.15
C LEU A 264 0.02 -13.86 17.12
N ASP A 265 1.19 -14.24 16.62
CA ASP A 265 2.33 -14.69 17.40
C ASP A 265 3.46 -13.67 17.29
N LEU A 266 3.86 -13.08 18.42
CA LEU A 266 4.95 -12.12 18.47
C LEU A 266 6.22 -12.80 18.98
N THR A 267 7.28 -12.72 18.19
CA THR A 267 8.59 -13.31 18.49
C THR A 267 9.67 -12.25 18.43
N SER A 268 10.62 -12.28 19.37
CA SER A 268 11.77 -11.37 19.33
C SER A 268 12.77 -11.80 18.25
N PHE A 269 13.74 -10.95 17.92
CA PHE A 269 14.78 -11.28 16.95
C PHE A 269 15.73 -12.41 17.36
N ASN A 270 15.78 -12.77 18.64
CA ASN A 270 16.54 -13.94 19.08
C ASN A 270 15.71 -15.25 19.00
N GLY A 271 14.46 -15.16 18.54
CA GLY A 271 13.54 -16.30 18.41
C GLY A 271 12.69 -16.59 19.64
N SER A 272 12.86 -15.85 20.75
CA SER A 272 12.02 -16.03 21.94
C SER A 272 10.58 -15.57 21.69
N ALA A 273 9.61 -16.36 22.12
CA ALA A 273 8.21 -15.93 22.14
C ALA A 273 8.02 -14.77 23.12
N LEU A 274 7.41 -13.68 22.66
CA LEU A 274 7.06 -12.52 23.48
C LEU A 274 5.59 -12.55 23.90
N GLY A 275 4.72 -13.05 23.04
CA GLY A 275 3.30 -13.19 23.32
C GLY A 275 2.57 -13.84 22.16
N THR A 276 1.38 -14.35 22.45
CA THR A 276 0.48 -14.90 21.45
C THR A 276 -0.93 -14.45 21.77
N SER A 277 -1.65 -13.97 20.75
CA SER A 277 -3.01 -13.53 20.92
C SER A 277 -3.98 -14.68 21.21
N SER A 278 -5.09 -14.34 21.85
CA SER A 278 -6.34 -15.08 21.73
C SER A 278 -6.82 -15.08 20.26
N PRO A 279 -7.67 -16.03 19.84
CA PRO A 279 -8.24 -16.01 18.50
C PRO A 279 -9.04 -14.74 18.24
N ILE A 280 -8.78 -14.08 17.11
CA ILE A 280 -9.47 -12.87 16.67
C ILE A 280 -10.41 -13.27 15.53
N GLN A 281 -11.70 -12.95 15.66
CA GLN A 281 -12.68 -13.20 14.62
C GLN A 281 -12.80 -11.97 13.72
N ILE A 282 -12.63 -12.16 12.41
CA ILE A 282 -12.81 -11.13 11.39
C ILE A 282 -14.11 -11.43 10.65
N PRO A 283 -15.11 -10.54 10.65
CA PRO A 283 -16.38 -10.76 9.96
C PRO A 283 -16.21 -11.06 8.47
N GLY A 284 -17.20 -11.70 7.86
CA GLY A 284 -17.22 -11.88 6.40
C GLY A 284 -17.22 -10.53 5.68
N TYR A 285 -16.36 -10.38 4.66
CA TYR A 285 -16.05 -9.12 3.97
C TYR A 285 -15.51 -7.98 4.86
N GLY A 286 -15.39 -8.22 6.17
CA GLY A 286 -15.13 -7.21 7.17
C GLY A 286 -13.64 -6.97 7.40
N GLN A 287 -13.36 -6.05 8.32
CA GLN A 287 -12.01 -5.62 8.66
C GLN A 287 -11.91 -5.32 10.15
N THR A 288 -10.70 -5.49 10.71
CA THR A 288 -10.37 -4.98 12.05
C THR A 288 -9.08 -4.19 11.98
N VAL A 289 -8.98 -3.10 12.75
CA VAL A 289 -7.74 -2.35 12.97
C VAL A 289 -7.53 -2.19 14.46
N VAL A 290 -6.37 -2.60 14.95
CA VAL A 290 -6.06 -2.63 16.38
C VAL A 290 -4.59 -2.34 16.62
N PHE A 291 -4.28 -1.66 17.72
CA PHE A 291 -2.90 -1.64 18.23
C PHE A 291 -2.54 -2.98 18.84
N LEU A 292 -1.29 -3.45 18.68
CA LEU A 292 -0.88 -4.76 19.18
C LEU A 292 -1.09 -4.93 20.68
N SER A 293 -0.86 -3.90 21.49
CA SER A 293 -1.11 -3.97 22.94
C SER A 293 -2.58 -3.76 23.34
N GLN A 294 -3.49 -3.62 22.38
CA GLN A 294 -4.94 -3.76 22.58
C GLN A 294 -5.46 -5.14 22.16
N VAL A 295 -4.60 -5.98 21.56
CA VAL A 295 -4.98 -7.33 21.14
C VAL A 295 -5.02 -8.24 22.36
N PRO A 296 -6.15 -8.93 22.62
CA PRO A 296 -6.23 -9.97 23.65
C PRO A 296 -5.11 -11.00 23.56
N GLY A 297 -4.36 -11.18 24.64
CA GLY A 297 -3.17 -12.05 24.75
C GLY A 297 -1.83 -11.34 24.46
N LEU A 298 -1.84 -10.11 23.94
CA LEU A 298 -0.64 -9.31 23.66
C LEU A 298 -0.56 -8.03 24.51
N GLU A 299 -1.57 -7.71 25.31
CA GLU A 299 -1.60 -6.49 26.14
C GLU A 299 -0.53 -6.50 27.24
N SER A 300 -0.07 -7.69 27.63
CA SER A 300 0.96 -7.89 28.65
C SER A 300 2.40 -7.86 28.11
N VAL A 301 2.58 -7.72 26.79
CA VAL A 301 3.91 -7.61 26.18
C VAL A 301 4.56 -6.31 26.66
N LYS A 302 5.64 -6.43 27.43
CA LYS A 302 6.35 -5.29 28.01
C LYS A 302 7.13 -4.53 26.94
N THR A 303 7.01 -3.21 26.94
CA THR A 303 7.90 -2.32 26.20
C THR A 303 9.23 -2.12 26.98
N PRO A 304 10.37 -1.90 26.28
CA PRO A 304 10.50 -1.92 24.83
C PRO A 304 10.57 -3.35 24.27
N PHE A 305 10.02 -3.55 23.07
CA PHE A 305 10.23 -4.77 22.30
C PHE A 305 10.43 -4.46 20.81
N ARG A 306 11.14 -5.36 20.13
CA ARG A 306 11.24 -5.43 18.66
C ARG A 306 11.20 -6.88 18.23
N GLY A 307 10.52 -7.17 17.13
CA GLY A 307 10.36 -8.54 16.70
C GLY A 307 9.59 -8.72 15.41
N ILE A 308 9.23 -9.98 15.17
CA ILE A 308 8.40 -10.41 14.06
C ILE A 308 7.03 -10.81 14.60
N LEU A 309 6.01 -10.11 14.11
CA LEU A 309 4.61 -10.47 14.29
C LEU A 309 4.21 -11.40 13.16
N ARG A 310 3.83 -12.63 13.51
CA ARG A 310 3.30 -13.62 12.57
C ARG A 310 1.80 -13.71 12.73
N LEU A 311 1.07 -13.47 11.64
CA LEU A 311 -0.36 -13.74 11.55
C LEU A 311 -0.56 -15.15 10.99
N ASN A 312 -1.43 -15.94 11.61
CA ASN A 312 -1.88 -17.23 11.12
C ASN A 312 -3.41 -17.29 11.07
N VAL A 313 -3.97 -17.73 9.94
CA VAL A 313 -5.40 -18.03 9.81
C VAL A 313 -5.65 -19.43 10.37
N ALA A 314 -6.37 -19.52 11.49
CA ALA A 314 -6.75 -20.77 12.14
C ALA A 314 -8.02 -21.39 11.53
N ALA A 315 -8.92 -20.56 10.99
CA ALA A 315 -10.11 -20.97 10.25
C ALA A 315 -10.49 -19.91 9.21
N GLY A 316 -10.98 -20.33 8.04
CA GLY A 316 -11.29 -19.44 6.90
C GLY A 316 -10.40 -19.71 5.69
N THR A 317 -10.53 -18.89 4.64
CA THR A 317 -9.86 -19.11 3.34
C THR A 317 -8.60 -18.25 3.12
N GLY A 318 -8.37 -17.25 3.98
CA GLY A 318 -7.24 -16.33 3.89
C GLY A 318 -7.67 -14.91 4.27
N VAL A 319 -6.71 -14.06 4.63
CA VAL A 319 -6.92 -12.64 4.92
C VAL A 319 -5.87 -11.81 4.21
N THR A 320 -6.12 -10.51 4.08
CA THR A 320 -5.08 -9.52 3.76
C THR A 320 -4.79 -8.71 5.01
N ALA A 321 -3.56 -8.25 5.18
CA ALA A 321 -3.18 -7.50 6.37
C ALA A 321 -1.99 -6.57 6.12
N VAL A 322 -1.97 -5.47 6.85
CA VAL A 322 -0.85 -4.53 6.88
C VAL A 322 -0.56 -4.10 8.32
N SER A 323 0.72 -3.90 8.62
CA SER A 323 1.19 -3.37 9.90
C SER A 323 1.79 -1.98 9.71
N ILE A 324 1.64 -1.13 10.72
CA ILE A 324 2.16 0.23 10.72
C ILE A 324 2.71 0.57 12.11
N THR A 325 3.73 1.42 12.20
CA THR A 325 4.40 1.78 13.47
C THR A 325 4.64 3.27 13.53
#